data_AF-A0A504J5L8-F1
#
_entry.id   AF-A0A504J5L8-F1
#
_cell.length_a   1.000
_cell.length_b   1.000
_cell.length_c   1.000
_cell.angle_alpha   90.00
_cell.angle_beta   90.00
_cell.angle_gamma   90.00
#
_symmetry.space_group_name_H-M   'P 1'
#
loop_
_entity.id
_entity.type
_entity.pdbx_description
1 polymer ?
#
loop_
_entity_poly.entity_id
_entity_poly.type
_entity_poly.pdbx_seq_one_letter_code
_entity_poly.pdbx_strand_id
1 'polypeptide(L)'
;MTAKQKFWITTSAGLAIGMAEALVFYNIGRNEKADKFRVQVPKGAELLKTLGMVALTSVLTAELSNQIEKVLDAKMVASLAPAS
;
A
#
# COMPACT_ATOMS: atom_id res chain seq x y z
N MET A 1 3.72 14.67 -14.43
CA MET A 1 3.23 14.46 -13.05
C MET A 1 4.43 14.58 -12.10
N THR A 2 4.34 15.40 -11.05
CA THR A 2 5.47 15.66 -10.14
C THR A 2 5.71 14.52 -9.16
N ALA A 3 6.92 14.40 -8.59
CA ALA A 3 7.24 13.38 -7.59
C ALA A 3 6.33 13.45 -6.35
N LYS A 4 5.94 14.65 -5.92
CA LYS A 4 4.96 14.85 -4.84
C LYS A 4 3.58 14.31 -5.21
N GLN A 5 3.11 14.56 -6.45
CA GLN A 5 1.84 14.03 -6.92
C GLN A 5 1.88 12.49 -6.98
N LYS A 6 2.99 11.90 -7.45
CA LYS A 6 3.16 10.43 -7.47
C LYS A 6 3.09 9.84 -6.08
N PHE A 7 3.84 10.40 -5.14
CA PHE A 7 3.84 9.96 -3.75
C PHE A 7 2.44 9.93 -3.15
N TRP A 8 1.66 11.02 -3.30
CA TRP A 8 0.29 11.09 -2.77
C TRP A 8 -0.65 10.10 -3.44
N ILE A 9 -0.53 9.89 -4.75
CA ILE A 9 -1.36 8.90 -5.47
C ILE A 9 -1.00 7.48 -5.01
N THR A 10 0.28 7.12 -4.95
CA THR A 10 0.69 5.79 -4.51
C THR A 10 0.32 5.53 -3.05
N THR A 11 0.49 6.53 -2.18
CA THR A 11 0.12 6.40 -0.76
C THR A 11 -1.38 6.24 -0.59
N SER A 12 -2.19 7.04 -1.30
CA SER A 12 -3.66 6.95 -1.20
C SER A 12 -4.21 5.66 -1.81
N ALA A 13 -3.64 5.19 -2.92
CA ALA A 13 -3.97 3.89 -3.51
C ALA A 13 -3.61 2.74 -2.56
N GLY A 14 -2.39 2.76 -1.99
CA GLY A 14 -1.95 1.77 -1.01
C GLY A 14 -2.84 1.76 0.23
N LEU A 15 -3.24 2.93 0.71
CA LEU A 15 -4.13 3.07 1.87
C LEU A 15 -5.51 2.46 1.57
N ALA A 16 -6.09 2.76 0.41
CA ALA A 16 -7.41 2.25 0.02
C ALA A 16 -7.39 0.73 -0.17
N ILE A 17 -6.38 0.20 -0.86
CA ILE A 17 -6.21 -1.24 -1.08
C ILE A 17 -5.97 -1.96 0.25
N GLY A 18 -5.00 -1.49 1.05
CA GLY A 18 -4.67 -2.10 2.33
C GLY A 18 -5.83 -2.05 3.33
N MET A 19 -6.66 -1.00 3.30
CA MET A 19 -7.90 -0.97 4.08
C MET A 19 -8.90 -2.03 3.60
N ALA A 20 -9.11 -2.16 2.28
CA ALA A 20 -10.01 -3.16 1.73
C ALA A 20 -9.55 -4.59 2.09
N GLU A 21 -8.26 -4.88 1.92
CA GLU A 21 -7.66 -6.16 2.30
C GLU A 21 -7.82 -6.44 3.79
N ALA A 22 -7.53 -5.46 4.64
CA ALA A 22 -7.65 -5.64 6.08
C ALA A 22 -9.10 -5.91 6.52
N LEU A 23 -10.08 -5.27 5.87
CA LEU A 23 -11.50 -5.57 6.11
C LEU A 23 -11.87 -6.97 5.66
N VAL A 24 -11.38 -7.42 4.50
CA VAL A 24 -11.60 -8.79 4.02
C VAL A 24 -10.99 -9.81 4.99
N PHE A 25 -9.72 -9.64 5.38
CA PHE A 25 -9.06 -10.56 6.31
C PHE A 25 -9.71 -10.58 7.69
N TYR A 26 -10.14 -9.41 8.19
CA TYR A 26 -10.90 -9.33 9.43
C TYR A 26 -12.18 -10.16 9.37
N ASN A 27 -12.92 -10.05 8.26
CA ASN A 27 -14.16 -10.79 8.06
C ASN A 27 -13.93 -12.29 7.89
N ILE A 28 -12.91 -12.70 7.17
CA ILE A 28 -12.57 -14.12 7.03
C ILE A 28 -12.23 -14.70 8.40
N GLY A 29 -11.33 -14.06 9.16
CA GLY A 29 -10.93 -14.54 10.49
C GLY A 29 -12.08 -14.57 11.50
N ARG A 30 -12.97 -13.56 11.49
CA ARG A 30 -14.14 -13.53 12.38
C ARG A 30 -15.23 -14.54 12.02
N ASN A 31 -15.27 -15.00 10.77
CA ASN A 31 -16.24 -15.98 10.31
C ASN A 31 -15.68 -17.42 10.21
N GLU A 32 -14.40 -17.65 10.53
CA GLU A 32 -13.75 -18.97 10.44
C GLU A 32 -14.51 -20.06 11.22
N LYS A 33 -15.14 -19.70 12.35
CA LYS A 33 -15.88 -20.62 13.22
C LYS A 33 -17.39 -20.36 13.24
N ALA A 34 -17.89 -19.53 12.32
CA ALA A 34 -19.29 -19.14 12.29
C ALA A 34 -20.09 -20.01 11.30
N ASP A 35 -21.26 -20.50 11.70
CA ASP A 35 -22.18 -21.25 10.81
C ASP A 35 -22.69 -20.44 9.62
N LYS A 36 -22.63 -19.10 9.68
CA LYS A 36 -23.05 -18.19 8.62
C LYS A 36 -22.11 -17.00 8.53
N PHE A 37 -21.77 -16.61 7.30
CA PHE A 37 -20.94 -15.43 7.04
C PHE A 37 -21.66 -14.15 7.46
N ARG A 38 -20.99 -13.31 8.25
CA ARG A 38 -21.48 -12.01 8.72
C ARG A 38 -20.43 -10.95 8.48
N VAL A 39 -20.82 -9.88 7.78
CA VAL A 39 -19.96 -8.71 7.58
C VAL A 39 -19.82 -7.94 8.89
N GLN A 40 -18.58 -7.79 9.34
CA GLN A 40 -18.17 -7.13 10.56
C GLN A 40 -17.02 -6.17 10.24
N VAL A 41 -16.97 -5.07 10.96
CA VAL A 41 -15.92 -4.04 10.80
C VAL A 41 -15.12 -4.02 12.10
N PRO A 42 -13.77 -3.94 12.04
CA PRO A 42 -12.96 -3.81 13.25
C PRO A 42 -13.41 -2.61 14.08
N LYS A 43 -13.40 -2.72 15.40
CA LYS A 43 -13.85 -1.66 16.32
C LYS A 43 -12.73 -1.19 17.24
N GLY A 44 -12.78 0.11 17.59
CA GLY A 44 -11.92 0.70 18.61
C GLY A 44 -10.43 0.58 18.31
N ALA A 45 -9.67 0.03 19.26
CA ALA A 45 -8.21 -0.04 19.19
C ALA A 45 -7.69 -0.95 18.06
N GLU A 46 -8.46 -1.98 17.67
CA GLU A 46 -8.06 -2.90 16.59
C GLU A 46 -8.09 -2.18 15.23
N LEU A 47 -9.15 -1.40 14.97
CA LEU A 47 -9.26 -0.58 13.77
C LEU A 47 -8.12 0.44 13.66
N LEU A 48 -7.80 1.11 14.77
CA LEU A 48 -6.71 2.09 14.84
C LEU A 48 -5.34 1.45 14.56
N LYS A 49 -5.08 0.26 15.11
CA LYS A 49 -3.84 -0.48 14.84
C LYS A 49 -3.74 -0.88 13.37
N THR A 50 -4.82 -1.40 12.79
CA THR A 50 -4.87 -1.77 11.38
C THR A 50 -4.68 -0.57 10.47
N LEU A 51 -5.40 0.53 10.70
CA LEU A 51 -5.26 1.76 9.93
C LEU A 51 -3.84 2.34 10.05
N GLY A 52 -3.28 2.34 11.25
CA GLY A 52 -1.90 2.80 11.48
C GLY A 52 -0.89 1.96 10.71
N MET A 53 -1.04 0.62 10.75
CA MET A 53 -0.17 -0.30 10.01
C MET A 53 -0.26 -0.05 8.50
N VAL A 54 -1.49 0.00 7.95
CA VAL A 54 -1.74 0.24 6.52
C VAL A 54 -1.22 1.60 6.08
N ALA A 55 -1.40 2.66 6.88
CA ALA A 55 -0.89 3.98 6.56
C ALA A 55 0.65 4.01 6.51
N LEU A 56 1.30 3.40 7.50
CA LEU A 56 2.75 3.31 7.56
C LEU A 56 3.31 2.52 6.37
N THR A 57 2.76 1.33 6.09
CA THR A 57 3.22 0.53 4.95
C THR A 57 2.98 1.24 3.63
N SER A 58 1.85 1.92 3.44
CA SER A 58 1.55 2.66 2.20
C SER A 58 2.54 3.79 1.95
N VAL A 59 2.93 4.53 2.99
CA VAL A 59 3.97 5.58 2.90
C VAL A 59 5.32 4.97 2.54
N LEU A 60 5.71 3.88 3.20
CA LEU A 60 6.96 3.17 2.90
C LEU A 60 6.99 2.64 1.47
N THR A 61 5.87 2.10 0.99
CA THR A 61 5.73 1.65 -0.40
C THR A 61 5.89 2.81 -1.37
N ALA A 62 5.25 3.95 -1.11
CA ALA A 62 5.37 5.12 -1.98
C ALA A 62 6.82 5.66 -2.03
N GLU A 63 7.50 5.68 -0.89
CA GLU A 63 8.91 6.09 -0.80
C GLU A 63 9.82 5.10 -1.55
N LEU A 64 9.60 3.79 -1.36
CA LEU A 64 10.35 2.74 -2.05
C LEU A 64 10.13 2.81 -3.57
N SER A 65 8.89 3.01 -4.02
CA SER A 65 8.57 3.18 -5.45
C SER A 65 9.34 4.35 -6.06
N ASN A 66 9.39 5.50 -5.36
CA ASN A 66 10.18 6.65 -5.83
C ASN A 66 11.68 6.34 -5.91
N GLN A 67 12.24 5.56 -4.99
CA GLN A 67 13.66 5.18 -5.03
C GLN A 67 13.95 4.21 -6.18
N ILE A 68 13.07 3.23 -6.40
CA ILE A 68 13.20 2.27 -7.50
C ILE A 68 13.11 2.98 -8.86
N GLU A 69 12.16 3.92 -9.03
CA GLU A 69 12.05 4.72 -10.26
C GLU A 69 13.35 5.46 -10.56
N LYS A 70 13.96 6.13 -9.57
CA LYS A 70 15.23 6.85 -9.76
C LYS A 70 16.38 5.94 -10.21
N VAL A 71 16.47 4.74 -9.64
CA VAL A 71 17.52 3.77 -9.98
C VAL A 71 17.28 3.19 -11.38
N LEU A 72 16.02 2.89 -11.74
CA LEU A 72 15.67 2.41 -13.07
C LEU A 72 15.94 3.48 -14.13
N ASP A 73 15.53 4.73 -13.90
CA ASP A 73 15.78 5.84 -14.81
C ASP A 73 17.28 6.05 -15.03
N ALA A 74 18.08 6.04 -13.95
CA ALA A 74 19.54 6.16 -14.06
C ALA A 74 20.16 5.01 -14.87
N LYS A 75 19.69 3.77 -14.70
CA LYS A 75 20.16 2.61 -15.49
C LYS A 75 19.72 2.70 -16.95
N MET A 76 18.49 3.12 -17.24
CA MET A 76 18.01 3.31 -18.61
C MET A 76 18.83 4.39 -19.32
N VAL A 77 19.06 5.53 -18.67
CA VAL A 77 19.90 6.61 -19.22
C VAL A 77 21.33 6.12 -19.47
N ALA A 78 21.92 5.35 -18.55
CA ALA A 78 23.25 4.76 -18.75
C ALA A 78 23.31 3.76 -19.92
N SER A 79 22.24 3.01 -20.18
CA SER A 79 22.17 2.08 -21.32
C SER A 79 21.92 2.77 -22.67
N LEU A 80 21.45 4.01 -22.66
CA LEU A 80 21.16 4.82 -23.85
C LEU A 80 22.29 5.81 -24.18
N ALA A 81 23.28 5.96 -23.29
CA ALA A 81 24.48 6.71 -23.60
C ALA A 81 25.26 5.97 -24.71
N PRO A 82 25.56 6.63 -25.85
CA PRO A 82 26.29 5.98 -26.93
C PRO A 82 27.66 5.55 -26.40
N ALA A 83 28.05 4.31 -26.70
CA ALA A 83 29.40 3.83 -26.47
C ALA A 83 30.34 4.73 -27.29
N SER A 84 31.01 5.66 -26.60
CA SER A 84 32.09 6.49 -27.15
C SER A 84 33.33 5.65 -27.36
#